data_AF-A0AAE3DWA1-F1
#
_entry.id   AF-A0AAE3DWA1-F1
#
_cell.length_a   1.000
_cell.length_b   1.000
_cell.length_c   1.000
_cell.angle_alpha   90.00
_cell.angle_beta   90.00
_cell.angle_gamma   90.00
#
_symmetry.space_group_name_H-M   'P 1'
#
loop_
_entity.id
_entity.type
_entity.pdbx_description
1 polymer ?
#
loop_
_entity_poly.entity_id
_entity_poly.type
_entity_poly.pdbx_seq_one_letter_code
_entity_poly.pdbx_strand_id
1 'polypeptide(L)'
;MSSIRKTLPKRVAAQKKALWKKGKFTSAWEPYGYRKSEEDHHQLIIDEEAAEHLKSIFSMYMDGRNYSDIARQLNKDGVLSPTLQRKFYKTGEKPLPESKPWNNYEVKRVLQDVHCTGNSVFGKYQQSVFQGNKQRNRPESEWVHVENTHEGIIDRELFQQVQSKIQEYTEAYKKKHQQNNGAIRNHNFYTGKIWCGGCGNRMTLSRERNGT
;
A
#
# COMPACT_ATOMS: atom_id res chain seq x y z
N MET A 1 -13.41 1.99 40.80
CA MET A 1 -12.33 2.29 39.82
C MET A 1 -12.34 1.45 38.52
N SER A 2 -13.40 0.68 38.22
CA SER A 2 -13.47 -0.21 37.03
C SER A 2 -14.02 0.47 35.75
N SER A 3 -14.77 1.57 35.88
CA SER A 3 -15.44 2.25 34.75
C SER A 3 -14.50 3.10 33.88
N ILE A 4 -13.48 3.74 34.48
CA ILE A 4 -12.56 4.67 33.79
C ILE A 4 -11.69 3.96 32.75
N ARG A 5 -11.22 2.72 33.03
CA ARG A 5 -10.34 1.97 32.12
C ARG A 5 -11.04 1.54 30.82
N LYS A 6 -12.37 1.39 30.82
CA LYS A 6 -13.15 0.98 29.62
C LYS A 6 -13.52 2.15 28.70
N THR A 7 -13.46 3.40 29.17
CA THR A 7 -13.89 4.59 28.40
C THR A 7 -12.73 5.28 27.66
N LEU A 8 -11.49 5.14 28.13
CA LEU A 8 -10.28 5.72 27.51
C LEU A 8 -10.09 5.34 26.02
N PRO A 9 -10.14 4.05 25.62
CA PRO A 9 -9.96 3.68 24.21
C PRO A 9 -11.03 4.26 23.28
N LYS A 10 -12.29 4.34 23.77
CA LYS A 10 -13.41 4.90 23.01
C LYS A 10 -13.25 6.42 22.81
N ARG A 11 -12.78 7.14 23.84
CA ARG A 11 -12.52 8.58 23.76
C ARG A 11 -11.39 8.90 22.79
N VAL A 12 -10.28 8.17 22.84
CA VAL A 12 -9.14 8.34 21.92
C VAL A 12 -9.57 8.08 20.47
N ALA A 13 -10.35 7.01 20.22
CA ALA A 13 -10.87 6.72 18.89
C ALA A 13 -11.80 7.82 18.36
N ALA A 14 -12.66 8.39 19.23
CA ALA A 14 -13.55 9.50 18.87
C ALA A 14 -12.78 10.78 18.55
N GLN A 15 -11.78 11.14 19.37
CA GLN A 15 -10.88 12.27 19.11
C GLN A 15 -10.15 12.12 17.77
N LYS A 16 -9.61 10.92 17.50
CA LYS A 16 -8.95 10.63 16.23
C LYS A 16 -9.90 10.77 15.04
N LYS A 17 -11.13 10.28 15.15
CA LYS A 17 -12.15 10.43 14.11
C LYS A 17 -12.56 11.91 13.91
N ALA A 18 -12.59 12.71 14.97
CA ALA A 18 -12.84 14.14 14.87
C ALA A 18 -11.70 14.87 14.12
N LEU A 19 -10.45 14.50 14.37
CA LEU A 19 -9.29 15.00 13.62
C LEU A 19 -9.37 14.60 12.15
N TRP A 20 -9.72 13.35 11.85
CA TRP A 20 -9.90 12.88 10.46
C TRP A 20 -10.92 13.70 9.70
N LYS A 21 -12.07 14.01 10.30
CA LYS A 21 -13.10 14.87 9.67
C LYS A 21 -12.61 16.28 9.37
N LYS A 22 -11.57 16.75 10.06
CA LYS A 22 -10.91 18.04 9.82
C LYS A 22 -9.73 17.93 8.84
N GLY A 23 -9.52 16.77 8.22
CA GLY A 23 -8.39 16.52 7.32
C GLY A 23 -7.03 16.35 8.02
N LYS A 24 -7.00 16.30 9.36
CA LYS A 24 -5.75 16.25 10.12
C LYS A 24 -5.12 14.85 10.05
N PHE A 25 -3.88 14.78 9.59
CA PHE A 25 -3.13 13.55 9.44
C PHE A 25 -2.71 12.99 10.80
N THR A 26 -3.00 11.72 11.08
CA THR A 26 -2.76 11.12 12.43
C THR A 26 -2.12 9.75 12.36
N SER A 27 -1.62 9.36 11.19
CA SER A 27 -0.89 8.10 11.02
C SER A 27 0.56 8.29 11.47
N ALA A 28 1.14 7.22 12.00
CA ALA A 28 2.54 7.23 12.42
C ALA A 28 3.49 7.46 11.23
N TRP A 29 3.12 6.94 10.06
CA TRP A 29 3.92 6.98 8.84
C TRP A 29 3.20 7.78 7.77
N GLU A 30 3.97 8.61 7.08
CA GLU A 30 3.57 9.49 5.99
C GLU A 30 3.42 8.69 4.69
N PRO A 31 2.54 9.13 3.77
CA PRO A 31 2.53 8.65 2.40
C PRO A 31 3.85 8.96 1.70
N TYR A 32 4.24 8.16 0.71
CA TYR A 32 5.44 8.43 -0.09
C TYR A 32 5.26 9.74 -0.87
N GLY A 33 6.31 10.56 -0.95
CA GLY A 33 6.23 11.92 -1.50
C GLY A 33 6.00 13.01 -0.45
N TYR A 34 5.75 12.66 0.82
CA TYR A 34 5.41 13.63 1.86
C TYR A 34 6.20 13.45 3.15
N ARG A 35 6.30 14.54 3.91
CA ARG A 35 6.76 14.57 5.32
C ARG A 35 5.69 15.22 6.19
N LYS A 36 5.78 15.03 7.51
CA LYS A 36 5.01 15.85 8.46
C LYS A 36 5.67 17.21 8.60
N SER A 37 4.86 18.26 8.67
CA SER A 37 5.36 19.57 9.04
C SER A 37 5.97 19.55 10.45
N GLU A 38 7.02 20.33 10.63
CA GLU A 38 7.65 20.59 11.94
C GLU A 38 6.77 21.49 12.82
N GLU A 39 5.97 22.37 12.20
CA GLU A 39 5.06 23.29 12.88
C GLU A 39 3.76 22.61 13.31
N ASP A 40 3.21 21.74 12.46
CA ASP A 40 2.02 20.94 12.76
C ASP A 40 2.22 19.50 12.24
N HIS A 41 2.49 18.57 13.16
CA HIS A 41 2.63 17.14 12.83
C HIS A 41 1.35 16.49 12.24
N HIS A 42 0.22 17.21 12.24
CA HIS A 42 -0.99 16.80 11.55
C HIS A 42 -1.10 17.29 10.09
N GLN A 43 -0.13 18.08 9.62
CA GLN A 43 -0.05 18.56 8.25
C GLN A 43 1.01 17.80 7.46
N LEU A 44 0.66 17.40 6.24
CA LEU A 44 1.59 16.86 5.27
C LEU A 44 2.16 17.99 4.42
N ILE A 45 3.48 17.95 4.19
CA ILE A 45 4.22 18.84 3.30
C ILE A 45 4.96 18.01 2.27
N ILE A 46 5.20 18.58 1.09
CA ILE A 46 5.88 17.89 -0.01
C ILE A 46 7.33 17.60 0.37
N ASP A 47 7.75 16.37 0.12
CA ASP A 47 9.15 15.98 0.07
C ASP A 47 9.61 16.06 -1.38
N GLU A 48 10.32 17.13 -1.76
CA GLU A 48 10.68 17.39 -3.16
C GLU A 48 11.39 16.20 -3.83
N GLU A 49 12.36 15.59 -3.16
CA GLU A 49 13.09 14.43 -3.71
C GLU A 49 12.16 13.23 -3.89
N ALA A 50 11.34 12.91 -2.88
CA ALA A 50 10.40 11.79 -2.98
C ALA A 50 9.27 12.05 -3.98
N ALA A 51 8.87 13.31 -4.15
CA ALA A 51 7.83 13.75 -5.07
C ALA A 51 8.27 13.58 -6.53
N GLU A 52 9.52 13.90 -6.87
CA GLU A 52 10.06 13.64 -8.21
C GLU A 52 10.11 12.14 -8.53
N HIS A 53 10.52 11.31 -7.57
CA HIS A 53 10.43 9.85 -7.73
C HIS A 53 8.98 9.38 -7.89
N LEU A 54 8.03 9.97 -7.17
CA LEU A 54 6.61 9.66 -7.28
C LEU A 54 6.06 10.00 -8.68
N LYS A 55 6.37 11.19 -9.21
CA LYS A 55 6.00 11.58 -10.58
C LYS A 55 6.59 10.62 -11.62
N SER A 56 7.87 10.25 -11.46
CA SER A 56 8.53 9.27 -12.32
C SER A 56 7.85 7.90 -12.29
N ILE A 57 7.42 7.42 -11.11
CA ILE A 57 6.64 6.17 -10.97
C ILE A 57 5.33 6.21 -11.76
N PHE A 58 4.59 7.33 -11.67
CA PHE A 58 3.35 7.51 -12.42
C PHE A 58 3.59 7.55 -13.93
N SER A 59 4.59 8.32 -14.38
CA SER A 59 4.99 8.38 -15.80
C SER A 59 5.38 7.01 -16.33
N MET A 60 6.28 6.29 -15.67
CA MET A 60 6.69 4.95 -16.08
C MET A 60 5.51 3.96 -16.22
N TYR A 61 4.53 4.04 -15.31
CA TYR A 61 3.34 3.20 -15.38
C TYR A 61 2.42 3.59 -16.54
N MET A 62 2.26 4.89 -16.80
CA MET A 62 1.51 5.38 -17.95
C MET A 62 2.17 4.96 -19.27
N ASP A 63 3.50 4.92 -19.33
CA ASP A 63 4.29 4.38 -20.46
C ASP A 63 4.16 2.85 -20.63
N GLY A 64 3.40 2.18 -19.77
CA GLY A 64 3.08 0.75 -19.91
C GLY A 64 4.03 -0.20 -19.18
N ARG A 65 4.96 0.32 -18.36
CA ARG A 65 5.80 -0.54 -17.52
C ARG A 65 4.96 -1.19 -16.43
N ASN A 66 5.19 -2.48 -16.18
CA ASN A 66 4.57 -3.17 -15.06
C ASN A 66 5.28 -2.84 -13.73
N TYR A 67 4.64 -3.18 -12.61
CA TYR A 67 5.16 -2.86 -11.28
C TYR A 67 6.57 -3.42 -10.99
N SER A 68 6.89 -4.60 -11.54
CA SER A 68 8.20 -5.24 -11.32
C SER A 68 9.30 -4.52 -12.09
N ASP A 69 9.00 -4.05 -13.31
CA ASP A 69 9.95 -3.30 -14.12
C ASP A 69 10.22 -1.91 -13.52
N ILE A 70 9.17 -1.25 -13.01
CA ILE A 70 9.30 0.01 -12.26
C ILE A 70 10.17 -0.20 -11.02
N ALA A 71 9.87 -1.21 -10.21
CA ALA A 71 10.66 -1.53 -9.02
C ALA A 71 12.14 -1.79 -9.36
N ARG A 72 12.41 -2.56 -10.43
CA ARG A 72 13.78 -2.83 -10.89
C ARG A 72 14.50 -1.55 -11.30
N GLN A 73 13.81 -0.64 -12.01
CA GLN A 73 14.36 0.63 -12.44
C GLN A 73 14.72 1.50 -11.22
N LEU A 74 13.79 1.69 -10.28
CA LEU A 74 14.03 2.46 -9.06
C LEU A 74 15.23 1.92 -8.25
N ASN A 75 15.32 0.59 -8.11
CA ASN A 75 16.45 -0.02 -7.42
C ASN A 75 17.77 0.19 -8.16
N LYS A 76 17.76 0.10 -9.50
CA LYS A 76 18.95 0.37 -10.33
C LYS A 76 19.42 1.81 -10.19
N ASP A 77 18.49 2.74 -10.08
CA ASP A 77 18.76 4.17 -9.92
C ASP A 77 19.14 4.55 -8.47
N GLY A 78 19.17 3.57 -7.55
CA GLY A 78 19.54 3.79 -6.15
C GLY A 78 18.47 4.50 -5.32
N VAL A 79 17.22 4.56 -5.81
CA VAL A 79 16.11 5.21 -5.13
C VAL A 79 15.72 4.38 -3.90
N LEU A 80 15.72 5.02 -2.73
CA LEU A 80 15.31 4.36 -1.49
C LEU A 80 13.83 3.99 -1.52
N SER A 81 13.50 2.77 -1.09
CA SER A 81 12.09 2.38 -0.88
C SER A 81 11.45 3.26 0.20
N PRO A 82 10.11 3.37 0.25
CA PRO A 82 9.45 4.20 1.26
C PRO A 82 9.86 3.82 2.69
N THR A 83 10.15 2.55 2.94
CA THR A 83 10.61 2.07 4.25
C THR A 83 12.03 2.50 4.56
N LEU A 84 12.94 2.43 3.58
CA LEU A 84 14.31 2.85 3.76
C LEU A 84 14.45 4.37 3.84
N GLN A 85 13.70 5.11 3.05
CA GLN A 85 13.66 6.57 3.11
C GLN A 85 13.21 7.05 4.50
N ARG A 86 12.13 6.47 5.06
CA ARG A 86 11.72 6.77 6.44
C ARG A 86 12.79 6.46 7.47
N LYS A 87 13.53 5.36 7.29
CA LYS A 87 14.64 5.02 8.19
C LYS A 87 15.73 6.09 8.09
N PHE A 88 16.13 6.44 6.87
CA PHE A 88 17.14 7.46 6.59
C PHE A 88 16.78 8.80 7.24
N TYR A 89 15.56 9.30 7.06
CA TYR A 89 15.14 10.57 7.67
C TYR A 89 15.09 10.53 9.20
N LYS A 90 14.80 9.36 9.79
CA LYS A 90 14.75 9.23 11.23
C LYS A 90 16.14 9.13 11.88
N THR A 91 17.08 8.45 11.22
CA THR A 91 18.40 8.14 11.83
C THR A 91 19.54 8.96 11.25
N GLY A 92 19.37 9.61 10.10
CA GLY A 92 20.46 10.24 9.33
C GLY A 92 21.41 9.23 8.67
N GLU A 93 21.31 7.94 9.01
CA GLU A 93 22.17 6.89 8.48
C GLU A 93 21.62 6.38 7.15
N LYS A 94 22.40 6.55 6.07
CA LYS A 94 22.04 6.03 4.75
C LYS A 94 21.94 4.50 4.81
N PRO A 95 20.75 3.91 4.64
CA PRO A 95 20.59 2.47 4.71
C PRO A 95 21.17 1.80 3.47
N LEU A 96 21.57 0.54 3.59
CA LEU A 96 21.89 -0.31 2.45
C LEU A 96 20.61 -0.53 1.62
N PRO A 97 20.57 -0.12 0.34
CA PRO A 97 19.38 -0.24 -0.52
C PRO A 97 18.83 -1.67 -0.61
N GLU A 98 19.71 -2.67 -0.55
CA GLU A 98 19.40 -4.10 -0.73
C GLU A 98 18.64 -4.69 0.46
N SER A 99 18.60 -4.01 1.61
CA SER A 99 17.96 -4.53 2.82
C SER A 99 16.42 -4.57 2.73
N LYS A 100 15.83 -3.59 2.03
CA LYS A 100 14.39 -3.49 1.72
C LYS A 100 14.20 -2.75 0.40
N PRO A 101 14.53 -3.37 -0.74
CA PRO A 101 14.43 -2.75 -2.05
C PRO A 101 12.96 -2.52 -2.44
N TRP A 102 12.74 -1.65 -3.42
CA TRP A 102 11.45 -1.55 -4.08
C TRP A 102 11.03 -2.91 -4.63
N ASN A 103 9.76 -3.22 -4.46
CA ASN A 103 9.14 -4.41 -5.03
C ASN A 103 7.79 -4.05 -5.67
N ASN A 104 7.24 -4.99 -6.43
CA ASN A 104 5.97 -4.81 -7.14
C ASN A 104 4.81 -4.41 -6.20
N TYR A 105 4.78 -4.92 -4.96
CA TYR A 105 3.76 -4.56 -3.98
C TYR A 105 3.88 -3.11 -3.53
N GLU A 106 5.10 -2.63 -3.29
CA GLU A 106 5.33 -1.23 -2.88
C GLU A 106 5.01 -0.25 -4.00
N VAL A 107 5.41 -0.54 -5.25
CA VAL A 107 5.05 0.28 -6.41
C VAL A 107 3.54 0.36 -6.56
N LYS A 108 2.85 -0.80 -6.50
CA LYS A 108 1.39 -0.82 -6.55
C LYS A 108 0.77 0.00 -5.41
N ARG A 109 1.27 -0.12 -4.18
CA ARG A 109 0.76 0.63 -3.04
C ARG A 109 0.87 2.14 -3.26
N VAL A 110 2.00 2.60 -3.81
CA VAL A 110 2.24 4.02 -4.09
C VAL A 110 1.32 4.53 -5.20
N LEU A 111 1.20 3.80 -6.32
CA LEU A 111 0.30 4.16 -7.41
C LEU A 111 -1.18 4.25 -7.00
N GLN A 112 -1.59 3.54 -5.95
CA GLN A 112 -2.97 3.51 -5.47
C GLN A 112 -3.22 4.42 -4.25
N ASP A 113 -2.20 5.14 -3.77
CA ASP A 113 -2.35 5.96 -2.58
C ASP A 113 -2.93 7.33 -2.92
N VAL A 114 -4.22 7.52 -2.65
CA VAL A 114 -4.97 8.77 -2.96
C VAL A 114 -4.36 10.03 -2.32
N HIS A 115 -3.53 9.88 -1.29
CA HIS A 115 -2.81 11.00 -0.67
C HIS A 115 -1.96 11.78 -1.68
N CYS A 116 -1.43 11.14 -2.73
CA CYS A 116 -0.70 11.88 -3.77
C CYS A 116 -1.52 12.97 -4.49
N THR A 117 -2.84 12.96 -4.37
CA THR A 117 -3.75 13.95 -4.98
C THR A 117 -4.15 15.10 -4.05
N GLY A 118 -3.56 15.19 -2.85
CA GLY A 118 -3.93 16.15 -1.80
C GLY A 118 -5.16 15.75 -0.98
N ASN A 119 -5.75 14.59 -1.28
CA ASN A 119 -6.91 14.03 -0.58
C ASN A 119 -6.48 13.04 0.51
N SER A 120 -7.22 12.93 1.60
CA SER A 120 -6.92 11.95 2.65
C SER A 120 -7.99 10.88 2.77
N VAL A 121 -7.56 9.67 3.11
CA VAL A 121 -8.46 8.56 3.46
C VAL A 121 -8.01 7.92 4.77
N PHE A 122 -8.90 7.94 5.75
CA PHE A 122 -8.63 7.44 7.08
C PHE A 122 -9.54 6.27 7.46
N GLY A 123 -9.15 5.55 8.51
CA GLY A 123 -9.99 4.51 9.08
C GLY A 123 -10.05 3.21 8.27
N LYS A 124 -9.15 3.00 7.30
CA LYS A 124 -9.06 1.75 6.53
C LYS A 124 -8.90 0.49 7.39
N TYR A 125 -8.30 0.65 8.58
CA TYR A 125 -8.01 -0.45 9.48
C TYR A 125 -8.48 -0.16 10.90
N GLN A 126 -8.91 -1.22 11.58
CA GLN A 126 -9.14 -1.23 13.01
C GLN A 126 -7.96 -1.91 13.71
N GLN A 127 -7.28 -1.16 14.59
CA GLN A 127 -6.41 -1.77 15.58
C GLN A 127 -7.27 -2.50 16.61
N SER A 128 -6.95 -3.76 16.88
CA SER A 128 -7.62 -4.48 17.97
C SER A 128 -7.15 -3.95 19.31
N VAL A 129 -8.09 -3.74 20.22
CA VAL A 129 -7.83 -3.19 21.56
C VAL A 129 -7.32 -4.28 22.52
N PHE A 130 -7.31 -5.55 22.09
CA PHE A 130 -6.86 -6.70 22.88
C PHE A 130 -5.54 -7.25 22.34
N GLN A 131 -4.59 -7.51 23.25
CA GLN A 131 -3.30 -8.14 22.95
C GLN A 131 -3.52 -9.45 22.17
N GLY A 132 -2.77 -9.62 21.07
CA GLY A 132 -2.78 -10.84 20.25
C GLY A 132 -3.73 -10.83 19.05
N ASN A 133 -4.65 -9.87 18.94
CA ASN A 133 -5.55 -9.79 17.79
C ASN A 133 -4.93 -9.00 16.62
N LYS A 134 -4.96 -9.61 15.43
CA LYS A 134 -4.45 -9.01 14.18
C LYS A 134 -5.29 -7.80 13.76
N GLN A 135 -4.65 -6.82 13.14
CA GLN A 135 -5.28 -5.69 12.46
C GLN A 135 -6.31 -6.19 11.44
N ARG A 136 -7.50 -5.58 11.42
CA ARG A 136 -8.57 -5.94 10.47
C ARG A 136 -8.90 -4.77 9.55
N ASN A 137 -9.20 -5.07 8.30
CA ASN A 137 -9.74 -4.09 7.35
C ASN A 137 -11.16 -3.73 7.77
N ARG A 138 -11.49 -2.44 7.70
CA ARG A 138 -12.87 -1.97 7.83
C ARG A 138 -13.54 -1.91 6.46
N PRO A 139 -14.87 -2.11 6.39
CA PRO A 139 -15.59 -1.87 5.15
C PRO A 139 -15.39 -0.43 4.67
N GLU A 140 -15.37 -0.22 3.36
CA GLU A 140 -15.13 1.10 2.75
C GLU A 140 -16.16 2.14 3.19
N SER A 141 -17.40 1.73 3.50
CA SER A 141 -18.44 2.60 4.05
C SER A 141 -18.10 3.21 5.41
N GLU A 142 -17.12 2.65 6.14
CA GLU A 142 -16.63 3.21 7.40
C GLU A 142 -15.39 4.11 7.23
N TRP A 143 -14.84 4.21 6.02
CA TRP A 143 -13.68 5.03 5.75
C TRP A 143 -14.07 6.51 5.78
N VAL A 144 -13.12 7.35 6.18
CA VAL A 144 -13.32 8.81 6.21
C VAL A 144 -12.51 9.40 5.07
N HIS A 145 -13.20 9.87 4.04
CA HIS A 145 -12.63 10.57 2.89
C HIS A 145 -12.73 12.07 3.12
N VAL A 146 -11.62 12.78 2.94
CA VAL A 146 -11.58 14.25 3.04
C VAL A 146 -10.76 14.78 1.89
N GLU A 147 -11.32 15.71 1.13
CA GLU A 147 -10.63 16.35 0.01
C GLU A 147 -9.80 17.56 0.46
N ASN A 148 -8.81 17.93 -0.37
CA ASN A 148 -8.04 19.18 -0.20
C ASN A 148 -7.41 19.33 1.20
N THR A 149 -6.83 18.24 1.70
CA THR A 149 -6.21 18.20 3.05
C THR A 149 -4.77 18.70 3.07
N HIS A 150 -4.09 18.65 1.93
CA HIS A 150 -2.70 19.08 1.72
C HIS A 150 -2.47 19.28 0.22
N GLU A 151 -1.29 19.76 -0.16
CA GLU A 151 -0.89 19.95 -1.54
C GLU A 151 -0.75 18.60 -2.28
N GLY A 152 -1.35 18.51 -3.47
CA GLY A 152 -1.27 17.31 -4.31
C GLY A 152 0.00 17.31 -5.17
N ILE A 153 0.71 16.18 -5.22
CA ILE A 153 1.87 15.97 -6.09
C ILE A 153 1.43 15.50 -7.49
N ILE A 154 0.34 14.73 -7.56
CA ILE A 154 -0.21 14.12 -8.76
C ILE A 154 -1.61 14.67 -9.02
N ASP A 155 -1.85 15.09 -10.26
CA ASP A 155 -3.17 15.54 -10.69
C ASP A 155 -4.24 14.46 -10.50
N ARG A 156 -5.42 14.89 -10.06
CA ARG A 156 -6.56 13.98 -9.82
C ARG A 156 -6.95 13.20 -11.08
N GLU A 157 -6.86 13.84 -12.24
CA GLU A 157 -7.17 13.22 -13.53
C GLU A 157 -6.15 12.12 -13.86
N LEU A 158 -4.85 12.41 -13.75
CA LEU A 158 -3.79 11.42 -13.95
C LEU A 158 -3.94 10.25 -12.98
N PHE A 159 -4.24 10.53 -11.71
CA PHE A 159 -4.49 9.48 -10.72
C PHE A 159 -5.66 8.58 -11.11
N GLN A 160 -6.76 9.16 -11.58
CA GLN A 160 -7.93 8.41 -12.04
C GLN A 160 -7.60 7.53 -13.25
N GLN A 161 -6.88 8.06 -14.25
CA GLN A 161 -6.43 7.29 -15.42
C GLN A 161 -5.58 6.09 -14.98
N VAL A 162 -4.66 6.29 -14.04
CA VAL A 162 -3.85 5.20 -13.45
C VAL A 162 -4.74 4.17 -12.76
N GLN A 163 -5.70 4.58 -11.92
CA GLN A 163 -6.59 3.63 -11.24
C GLN A 163 -7.43 2.81 -12.24
N SER A 164 -7.97 3.44 -13.28
CA SER A 164 -8.72 2.75 -14.35
C SER A 164 -7.84 1.70 -15.03
N LYS A 165 -6.62 2.06 -15.44
CA LYS A 165 -5.66 1.13 -16.05
C LYS A 165 -5.32 -0.04 -15.12
N ILE A 166 -5.11 0.22 -13.82
CA ILE A 166 -4.90 -0.83 -12.81
C ILE A 166 -6.11 -1.78 -12.72
N GLN A 167 -7.33 -1.21 -12.73
CA GLN A 167 -8.57 -1.99 -12.68
C GLN A 167 -8.72 -2.87 -13.92
N GLU A 168 -8.55 -2.30 -15.11
CA GLU A 168 -8.61 -3.03 -16.39
C GLU A 168 -7.64 -4.21 -16.42
N TYR A 169 -6.37 -4.00 -16.05
CA TYR A 169 -5.39 -5.10 -15.95
C TYR A 169 -5.81 -6.15 -14.93
N THR A 170 -6.34 -5.73 -13.79
CA THR A 170 -6.80 -6.64 -12.72
C THR A 170 -7.99 -7.49 -13.20
N GLU A 171 -8.93 -6.91 -13.91
CA GLU A 171 -10.09 -7.60 -14.47
C GLU A 171 -9.71 -8.54 -15.61
N ALA A 172 -8.85 -8.11 -16.53
CA ALA A 172 -8.31 -8.96 -17.59
C ALA A 172 -7.55 -10.17 -17.01
N TYR A 173 -6.72 -9.94 -15.99
CA TYR A 173 -6.04 -11.02 -15.25
C TYR A 173 -7.05 -11.97 -14.61
N LYS A 174 -8.06 -11.45 -13.89
CA LYS A 174 -9.11 -12.29 -13.29
C LYS A 174 -9.84 -13.13 -14.33
N LYS A 175 -10.22 -12.57 -15.48
CA LYS A 175 -10.90 -13.31 -16.57
C LYS A 175 -10.02 -14.45 -17.10
N LYS A 176 -8.75 -14.17 -17.42
CA LYS A 176 -7.78 -15.19 -17.89
C LYS A 176 -7.54 -16.27 -16.82
N HIS A 177 -7.43 -15.88 -15.56
CA HIS A 177 -7.20 -16.82 -14.46
C HIS A 177 -8.46 -17.57 -14.02
N GLN A 178 -9.67 -17.04 -14.22
CA GLN A 178 -10.91 -17.79 -14.03
C GLN A 178 -11.07 -18.85 -15.12
N GLN A 179 -10.71 -18.54 -16.37
CA GLN A 179 -10.63 -19.53 -17.44
C GLN A 179 -9.59 -20.63 -17.14
N ASN A 180 -8.41 -20.26 -16.63
CA ASN A 180 -7.35 -21.22 -16.31
C ASN A 180 -7.60 -22.02 -15.01
N ASN A 181 -8.11 -21.40 -13.95
CA ASN A 181 -8.33 -22.06 -12.64
C ASN A 181 -9.73 -22.64 -12.46
N GLY A 182 -10.76 -22.18 -13.17
CA GLY A 182 -12.12 -22.74 -13.05
C GLY A 182 -12.18 -24.20 -13.52
N ALA A 183 -11.46 -24.51 -14.60
CA ALA A 183 -11.32 -25.89 -15.08
C ALA A 183 -10.41 -26.74 -14.17
N ILE A 184 -9.35 -26.16 -13.59
CA ILE A 184 -8.35 -26.88 -12.80
C ILE A 184 -8.79 -27.08 -11.34
N ARG A 185 -9.29 -26.06 -10.63
CA ARG A 185 -9.67 -26.19 -9.22
C ARG A 185 -10.84 -27.14 -9.02
N ASN A 186 -11.78 -27.18 -9.98
CA ASN A 186 -12.91 -28.10 -9.93
C ASN A 186 -12.50 -29.56 -10.26
N HIS A 187 -11.32 -29.79 -10.87
CA HIS A 187 -10.81 -31.12 -11.22
C HIS A 187 -9.49 -31.50 -10.54
N ASN A 188 -8.91 -30.64 -9.70
CA ASN A 188 -7.66 -30.93 -9.01
C ASN A 188 -7.95 -31.68 -7.71
N PHE A 189 -8.13 -32.99 -7.85
CA PHE A 189 -8.35 -33.95 -6.75
C PHE A 189 -7.30 -33.89 -5.63
N TYR A 190 -6.14 -33.31 -5.91
CA TYR A 190 -4.97 -33.24 -5.05
C TYR A 190 -4.81 -31.92 -4.30
N THR A 191 -5.71 -30.95 -4.51
CA THR A 191 -5.66 -29.66 -3.82
C THR A 191 -5.62 -29.86 -2.31
N GLY A 192 -4.51 -29.47 -1.67
CA GLY A 192 -4.33 -29.59 -0.22
C GLY A 192 -3.94 -30.98 0.30
N LYS A 193 -3.68 -31.95 -0.60
CA LYS A 193 -3.30 -33.33 -0.23
C LYS A 193 -1.84 -33.68 -0.53
N ILE A 194 -1.14 -32.87 -1.33
CA ILE A 194 0.24 -33.15 -1.74
C ILE A 194 1.18 -32.04 -1.30
N TRP A 195 2.34 -32.45 -0.78
CA TRP A 195 3.44 -31.61 -0.32
C TRP A 195 4.75 -32.10 -0.93
N CYS A 196 5.70 -31.19 -1.16
CA CYS A 196 7.03 -31.51 -1.65
C CYS A 196 7.86 -32.18 -0.55
N GLY A 197 8.38 -33.38 -0.80
CA GLY A 197 9.23 -34.11 0.15
C GLY A 197 10.58 -33.43 0.44
N GLY A 198 11.08 -32.58 -0.46
CA GLY A 198 12.33 -31.85 -0.27
C GLY A 198 12.17 -30.53 0.50
N CYS A 199 11.12 -29.75 0.22
CA CYS A 199 10.96 -28.41 0.79
C CYS A 199 9.73 -28.21 1.67
N GLY A 200 8.87 -29.22 1.83
CA GLY A 200 7.67 -29.18 2.67
C GLY A 200 6.54 -28.29 2.15
N ASN A 201 6.73 -27.56 1.05
CA ASN A 201 5.71 -26.68 0.48
C ASN A 201 4.57 -27.49 -0.16
N ARG A 202 3.35 -26.93 -0.12
CA ARG A 202 2.19 -27.50 -0.79
C ARG A 202 2.37 -27.44 -2.31
N MET A 203 2.13 -28.56 -2.98
CA MET A 203 2.22 -28.61 -4.45
C MET A 203 0.95 -28.05 -5.10
N THR A 204 1.11 -27.34 -6.23
CA THR A 204 0.00 -26.81 -7.04
C THR A 204 0.04 -27.43 -8.43
N LEU A 205 -1.14 -27.76 -8.98
CA LEU A 205 -1.24 -28.31 -10.34
C LEU A 205 -0.97 -27.19 -11.36
N SER A 206 0.06 -27.37 -12.20
CA SER A 206 0.36 -26.50 -13.33
C SER A 206 0.03 -27.21 -14.64
N ARG A 207 -0.47 -26.46 -15.64
CA ARG A 207 -0.64 -26.96 -17.02
C ARG A 207 0.59 -26.73 -17.89
N GLU A 208 1.49 -25.85 -17.46
CA GLU A 208 2.71 -25.58 -18.20
C GLU A 208 3.67 -26.74 -18.00
N ARG A 209 4.15 -27.31 -19.11
CA ARG A 209 5.15 -28.39 -19.14
C ARG A 209 6.54 -27.82 -18.88
N ASN A 210 6.66 -26.93 -17.91
CA ASN A 210 7.91 -26.32 -17.50
C ASN A 210 8.38 -27.08 -16.26
N GLY A 211 8.75 -28.34 -16.48
CA GLY A 211 9.42 -29.15 -15.46
C GLY A 211 10.82 -28.59 -15.27
N THR A 212 11.11 -28.13 -14.06
CA THR A 212 12.45 -28.26 -13.48
C THR A 212 12.60 -29.66 -12.93
#